data_AF-A0A4Y2DWC3-F1
#
_entry.id   AF-A0A4Y2DWC3-F1
#
_cell.length_a   1.000
_cell.length_b   1.000
_cell.length_c   1.000
_cell.angle_alpha   90.00
_cell.angle_beta   90.00
_cell.angle_gamma   90.00
#
_symmetry.space_group_name_H-M   'P 1'
#
loop_
_entity.id
_entity.type
_entity.pdbx_description
1 polymer ?
#
loop_
_entity_poly.entity_id
_entity_poly.type
_entity_poly.pdbx_seq_one_letter_code
_entity_poly.pdbx_strand_id
1 'polypeptide(L)'
;MAGDFSNSELPHRWIGSADLDPLLPWPPRSPDLTPCDFFLWGYVKDKVYIPPMPTTLQALQERITAAVMDIDGNMLLNVWTELDYRWDVCRVTKGAHIEHL
;
A
#
# COMPACT_ATOMS: atom_id res chain seq x y z
N MET A 1 20.00 -14.74 -5.62
CA MET A 1 19.71 -15.05 -7.04
C MET A 1 18.26 -15.48 -7.17
N ALA A 2 17.32 -14.54 -7.04
CA ALA A 2 15.88 -14.76 -7.28
C ALA A 2 15.18 -13.42 -7.60
N GLY A 3 15.94 -12.45 -8.13
CA GLY A 3 15.47 -11.08 -8.36
C GLY A 3 15.29 -10.71 -9.83
N ASP A 4 15.80 -11.54 -10.75
CA ASP A 4 15.94 -11.14 -12.16
C ASP A 4 14.79 -11.59 -13.06
N PHE A 5 13.87 -12.44 -12.56
CA PHE A 5 12.79 -12.98 -13.40
C PHE A 5 11.58 -12.03 -13.51
N SER A 6 11.38 -11.15 -12.52
CA SER A 6 10.15 -10.34 -12.46
C SER A 6 10.20 -9.09 -13.36
N ASN A 7 11.38 -8.66 -13.81
CA ASN A 7 11.54 -7.43 -14.61
C ASN A 7 11.40 -7.66 -16.13
N SER A 8 11.50 -8.92 -16.60
CA SER A 8 11.42 -9.24 -18.03
C SER A 8 9.98 -9.46 -18.51
N GLU A 9 9.06 -9.83 -17.64
CA GLU A 9 7.73 -10.28 -18.06
C GLU A 9 6.69 -9.15 -18.18
N LEU A 10 6.89 -8.00 -17.53
CA LEU A 10 5.90 -6.91 -17.50
C LEU A 10 6.54 -5.50 -17.51
N PRO A 11 7.25 -5.11 -18.58
CA PRO A 11 7.64 -3.72 -18.74
C PRO A 11 6.36 -2.87 -18.82
N HIS A 12 6.29 -1.79 -18.04
CA HIS A 12 5.22 -0.78 -18.01
C HIS A 12 3.92 -1.10 -17.25
N ARG A 13 3.83 -2.20 -16.49
CA ARG A 13 2.60 -2.53 -15.72
C ARG A 13 2.74 -2.50 -14.20
N TRP A 14 3.92 -2.12 -13.69
CA TRP A 14 4.18 -2.07 -12.26
C TRP A 14 3.95 -0.65 -11.71
N ILE A 15 3.20 -0.57 -10.60
CA ILE A 15 3.00 0.66 -9.83
C ILE A 15 4.35 0.95 -9.15
N GLY A 16 5.20 1.74 -9.82
CA GLY A 16 6.58 1.99 -9.39
C GLY A 16 7.57 2.31 -10.52
N SER A 17 7.18 2.13 -11.80
CA SER A 17 7.98 2.66 -12.90
C SER A 17 7.82 4.18 -12.98
N ALA A 18 8.93 4.89 -12.81
CA ALA A 18 9.08 6.35 -12.87
C ALA A 18 8.67 7.00 -14.22
N ASP A 19 8.08 6.24 -15.14
CA ASP A 19 7.78 6.67 -16.50
C ASP A 19 6.30 7.07 -16.70
N LEU A 20 5.45 6.92 -15.68
CA LEU A 20 4.03 7.30 -15.77
C LEU A 20 3.73 8.75 -15.34
N ASP A 21 4.68 9.46 -14.72
CA ASP A 21 4.57 10.90 -14.47
C ASP A 21 5.95 11.52 -14.16
N PRO A 22 6.49 12.42 -15.02
CA PRO A 22 7.73 13.13 -14.72
C PRO A 22 7.62 14.10 -13.53
N LEU A 23 6.43 14.28 -12.93
CA LEU A 23 6.22 15.14 -11.79
C LEU A 23 6.55 14.49 -10.43
N LEU A 24 6.64 13.16 -10.33
CA LEU A 24 6.93 12.45 -9.07
C LEU A 24 7.78 11.19 -9.29
N PRO A 25 9.12 11.31 -9.44
CA PRO A 25 10.00 10.15 -9.45
C PRO A 25 9.98 9.48 -8.06
N TRP A 26 9.18 8.43 -7.91
CA TRP A 26 9.15 7.64 -6.67
C TRP A 26 10.50 6.92 -6.49
N PRO A 27 11.13 6.99 -5.30
CA PRO A 27 12.37 6.28 -5.06
C PRO A 27 12.16 4.76 -5.12
N PRO A 28 13.12 3.99 -5.66
CA PRO A 28 13.01 2.54 -5.72
C PRO A 28 12.91 1.94 -4.32
N ARG A 29 11.88 1.10 -4.10
CA ARG A 29 11.49 0.47 -2.81
C ARG A 29 10.93 1.45 -1.77
N SER A 30 9.80 2.07 -2.09
CA SER A 30 9.06 2.91 -1.13
C SER A 30 7.71 2.30 -0.71
N PRO A 31 7.67 1.10 -0.10
CA PRO A 31 6.42 0.56 0.47
C PRO A 31 5.86 1.48 1.58
N ASP A 32 6.69 2.37 2.13
CA ASP A 32 6.28 3.38 3.09
C ASP A 32 5.49 4.53 2.46
N LEU A 33 5.55 4.71 1.13
CA LEU A 33 4.91 5.83 0.42
C LEU A 33 3.64 5.43 -0.33
N THR A 34 3.21 4.18 -0.22
CA THR A 34 2.00 3.65 -0.84
C THR A 34 0.93 3.43 0.24
N PRO A 35 -0.14 4.25 0.26
CA PRO A 35 -1.27 4.08 1.19
C PRO A 35 -1.86 2.67 1.21
N CYS A 36 -1.79 1.97 0.07
CA CYS A 36 -2.22 0.59 -0.03
C CYS A 36 -1.40 -0.36 0.86
N ASP A 37 -0.08 -0.16 0.93
CA ASP A 37 0.83 -1.06 1.64
C ASP A 37 0.85 -0.77 3.14
N PHE A 38 0.88 0.51 3.56
CA PHE A 38 0.93 0.84 4.99
C PHE A 38 -0.43 0.87 5.69
N PHE A 39 -1.53 1.06 4.96
CA PHE A 39 -2.87 1.15 5.56
C PHE A 39 -3.82 0.07 5.04
N LEU A 40 -4.16 0.10 3.75
CA LEU A 40 -5.28 -0.70 3.21
C LEU A 40 -5.10 -2.19 3.45
N TRP A 41 -3.90 -2.71 3.17
CA TRP A 41 -3.60 -4.14 3.31
C TRP A 41 -3.71 -4.59 4.77
N GLY A 42 -3.17 -3.82 5.72
CA GLY A 42 -3.29 -4.09 7.15
C GLY A 42 -4.74 -4.07 7.60
N TYR A 43 -5.47 -3.01 7.25
CA TYR A 43 -6.87 -2.83 7.63
C TYR A 43 -7.78 -3.96 7.14
N VAL A 44 -7.68 -4.30 5.85
CA VAL A 44 -8.49 -5.36 5.24
C VAL A 44 -8.14 -6.71 5.88
N LYS A 45 -6.86 -6.99 6.12
CA LYS A 45 -6.44 -8.23 6.77
C LYS A 45 -7.04 -8.35 8.18
N ASP A 46 -6.97 -7.29 8.98
CA ASP A 46 -7.50 -7.30 10.34
C ASP A 46 -9.01 -7.54 10.39
N LYS A 47 -9.75 -7.06 9.37
CA LYS A 47 -11.22 -7.26 9.27
C LYS A 47 -11.60 -8.61 8.69
N VAL A 48 -10.85 -9.13 7.73
CA VAL A 48 -11.17 -10.38 7.04
C VAL A 48 -10.89 -11.60 7.91
N TYR A 49 -9.78 -11.58 8.66
CA TYR A 49 -9.30 -12.71 9.45
C TYR A 49 -9.87 -12.76 10.88
N ILE A 50 -10.93 -12.00 11.18
CA ILE A 50 -11.65 -12.09 12.46
C ILE A 50 -12.35 -13.45 12.59
N PRO A 51 -12.14 -14.20 13.68
CA PRO A 51 -12.84 -15.47 13.91
C PRO A 51 -14.37 -15.31 13.97
N PRO A 52 -15.15 -16.27 13.45
CA PRO A 52 -14.71 -17.50 12.79
C PRO A 52 -14.16 -17.23 11.39
N MET A 53 -13.16 -18.00 10.95
CA MET A 53 -12.55 -17.86 9.62
C MET A 53 -13.57 -18.13 8.51
N PRO A 54 -13.59 -17.35 7.39
CA PRO A 54 -14.44 -17.69 6.26
C PRO A 54 -14.00 -19.03 5.67
N THR A 55 -14.96 -19.95 5.52
CA THR A 55 -14.72 -21.31 5.00
C THR A 55 -15.03 -21.44 3.51
N THR A 56 -15.61 -20.40 2.90
CA THR A 56 -15.96 -20.37 1.48
C THR A 56 -15.36 -19.14 0.81
N LEU A 57 -15.11 -19.25 -0.50
CA LEU A 57 -14.64 -18.12 -1.31
C LEU A 57 -15.64 -16.95 -1.29
N GLN A 58 -16.94 -17.25 -1.30
CA GLN A 58 -17.98 -16.24 -1.23
C GLN A 58 -17.94 -15.47 0.09
N ALA A 59 -17.84 -16.16 1.24
CA ALA A 59 -17.75 -15.51 2.54
C ALA A 59 -16.49 -14.65 2.65
N LEU A 60 -15.38 -15.08 2.04
CA LEU A 60 -14.15 -14.30 1.97
C LEU A 60 -14.36 -13.02 1.13
N GLN A 61 -14.97 -13.11 -0.04
CA GLN A 61 -15.27 -11.96 -0.91
C GLN A 61 -16.21 -10.97 -0.23
N GLU A 62 -17.25 -11.46 0.45
CA GLU A 62 -18.19 -10.63 1.21
C GLU A 62 -17.48 -9.87 2.33
N ARG A 63 -16.57 -10.52 3.07
CA ARG A 63 -15.78 -9.87 4.12
C ARG A 63 -14.81 -8.83 3.58
N ILE A 64 -14.13 -9.11 2.48
CA ILE A 64 -13.23 -8.14 1.83
C ILE A 64 -14.04 -6.91 1.39
N THR A 65 -15.19 -7.14 0.74
CA THR A 65 -16.07 -6.05 0.29
C THR A 65 -16.56 -5.23 1.49
N ALA A 66 -17.04 -5.89 2.54
CA ALA A 66 -17.49 -5.21 3.75
C ALA A 66 -16.37 -4.40 4.42
N ALA A 67 -15.16 -4.97 4.52
CA ALA A 67 -14.00 -4.27 5.08
C ALA A 67 -13.66 -3.01 4.29
N VAL A 68 -13.71 -3.06 2.96
CA VAL A 68 -13.46 -1.88 2.10
C VAL A 68 -14.57 -0.85 2.22
N MET A 69 -15.84 -1.26 2.30
CA MET A 69 -16.97 -0.34 2.47
C MET A 69 -17.03 0.32 3.86
N ASP A 70 -16.39 -0.29 4.86
CA ASP A 70 -16.28 0.22 6.22
C ASP A 70 -15.23 1.34 6.36
N ILE A 71 -14.40 1.57 5.33
CA ILE A 71 -13.43 2.66 5.33
C ILE A 71 -14.18 3.98 5.13
N ASP A 72 -14.21 4.79 6.19
CA ASP A 72 -14.86 6.09 6.18
C ASP A 72 -13.92 7.24 5.74
N GLY A 73 -14.50 8.42 5.53
CA GLY A 73 -13.77 9.61 5.10
C GLY A 73 -12.73 10.10 6.12
N ASN A 74 -12.94 9.90 7.42
CA ASN A 74 -11.97 10.31 8.44
C ASN A 74 -10.73 9.39 8.41
N MET A 75 -10.92 8.09 8.19
CA MET A 75 -9.80 7.17 7.98
C MET A 75 -8.97 7.60 6.78
N LEU A 76 -9.62 7.94 5.66
CA LEU A 76 -8.93 8.43 4.48
C LEU A 76 -8.18 9.74 4.74
N LEU A 77 -8.77 10.69 5.47
CA LEU A 77 -8.10 11.92 5.85
C LEU A 77 -6.84 11.66 6.69
N ASN A 78 -6.90 10.73 7.64
CA ASN A 78 -5.73 10.33 8.44
C ASN A 78 -4.63 9.72 7.56
N VAL A 79 -5.01 8.87 6.60
CA VAL A 79 -4.07 8.28 5.63
C VAL A 79 -3.40 9.36 4.78
N TRP A 80 -4.14 10.39 4.36
CA TRP A 80 -3.56 11.53 3.64
C TRP A 80 -2.59 12.34 4.49
N THR A 81 -2.92 12.60 5.76
CA THR A 81 -2.02 13.29 6.69
C THR A 81 -0.74 12.49 6.94
N GLU A 82 -0.86 11.18 7.13
CA GLU A 82 0.29 10.29 7.30
C GLU A 82 1.15 10.25 6.03
N LEU A 83 0.53 10.21 4.85
CA LEU A 83 1.25 10.25 3.58
C LEU A 83 2.04 11.56 3.43
N ASP A 84 1.45 12.70 3.76
CA ASP A 84 2.12 14.01 3.71
C ASP A 84 3.30 14.08 4.69
N TYR A 85 3.11 13.55 5.91
CA TYR A 85 4.19 13.42 6.89
C TYR A 85 5.34 12.55 6.34
N ARG A 86 5.04 11.37 5.80
CA ARG A 86 6.06 10.47 5.23
C ARG A 86 6.78 11.10 4.05
N TRP A 87 6.07 11.84 3.21
CA TRP A 87 6.66 12.60 2.12
C TRP A 87 7.64 13.66 2.64
N ASP A 88 7.26 14.41 3.67
CA ASP A 88 8.15 15.40 4.31
C ASP A 88 9.39 14.74 4.91
N VAL A 89 9.23 13.63 5.64
CA VAL A 89 10.38 12.91 6.20
C VAL A 89 11.29 12.40 5.09
N CYS A 90 10.76 11.78 4.03
CA CYS A 90 11.57 11.33 2.89
C CYS A 90 12.35 12.47 2.23
N ARG A 91 11.74 13.66 2.12
CA ARG A 91 12.41 14.87 1.62
C ARG A 91 13.55 15.30 2.53
N VAL A 92 13.33 15.35 3.84
CA VAL A 92 14.35 15.74 4.84
C VAL A 92 15.49 14.73 4.92
N THR A 93 15.18 13.43 4.84
CA THR A 93 16.16 12.35 4.95
C THR A 93 16.85 12.01 3.61
N LYS A 94 16.52 12.70 2.52
CA LYS A 94 17.00 12.43 1.15
C LYS A 94 16.77 10.97 0.73
N GLY A 95 15.66 10.36 1.17
CA GLY A 95 15.31 8.99 0.83
C GLY A 95 16.03 7.91 1.66
N ALA A 96 16.58 8.24 2.83
CA ALA A 96 16.96 7.20 3.79
C ALA A 96 15.72 6.48 4.33
N HIS A 97 15.80 5.15 4.48
CA HIS A 97 14.71 4.33 5.00
C HIS A 97 14.24 4.82 6.36
N ILE A 98 12.92 4.97 6.50
CA ILE A 98 12.26 5.26 7.78
C ILE A 98 11.79 3.91 8.32
N GLU A 99 12.51 3.36 9.29
CA GLU A 99 12.04 2.18 10.01
C GLU A 99 10.96 2.61 11.03
N HIS A 100 9.78 1.99 10.93
CA HIS A 100 8.66 1.92 11.90
C HIS A 100 8.58 2.95 13.05
N LEU A 101 7.46 3.68 13.09
CA LEU A 101 6.82 4.04 14.37
C LEU A 101 5.93 2.89 14.85
#